data_AF-A0A3M6UTH0-F1
#
_entry.id   AF-A0A3M6UTH0-F1
#
_cell.length_a   1.000
_cell.length_b   1.000
_cell.length_c   1.000
_cell.angle_alpha   90.00
_cell.angle_beta   90.00
_cell.angle_gamma   90.00
#
_symmetry.space_group_name_H-M   'P 1'
#
loop_
_entity.id
_entity.type
_entity.pdbx_description
1 polymer ?
#
loop_
_entity_poly.entity_id
_entity_poly.type
_entity_poly.pdbx_seq_one_letter_code
_entity_poly.pdbx_strand_id
1 'polypeptide(L)'
;MILTSHLFKALIVCVPFVLVICEARNISESAPDICPPGWMRWNNACYYFANDSVSSRVAWQDARQACQRIRGGDLASIHSAAENDFITRHVSGACWIGLNDLRAEGNFQWSDGSSFVYQKYSNKEPNDFYGQEDCIEIRAWLAGSWNDLNCGIDLCYVCKQIKKTIIPNVNPLEPKPTPPKDLSSVHERFEMGQAHGRCEDGWMNYEKSCYRSVSDPLLSWQKARDVCRNNTSMHGDLVTVNNRQEQVFLNTITRETSTDFWIGLNDLISEGIFLWTDNSPRKYTYWNVSEPSNNEQSMGCVLMNPHQDEGRWRTASCNQRNGFICETGL
;
A
#
# COMPACT_ATOMS: atom_id res chain seq x y z
N MET A 1 -40.20 -67.97 -29.25
CA MET A 1 -38.99 -67.45 -29.91
C MET A 1 -38.08 -66.94 -28.81
N ILE A 2 -36.95 -67.63 -28.64
CA ILE A 2 -36.00 -67.51 -27.53
C ILE A 2 -35.12 -66.28 -27.77
N LEU A 3 -34.83 -65.51 -26.71
CA LEU A 3 -33.60 -64.74 -26.48
C LEU A 3 -33.59 -64.34 -24.99
N THR A 4 -33.22 -65.31 -24.14
CA THR A 4 -31.96 -65.37 -23.38
C THR A 4 -31.87 -64.37 -22.24
N SER A 5 -32.17 -64.93 -21.06
CA SER A 5 -31.83 -64.49 -19.72
C SER A 5 -30.32 -64.39 -19.50
N HIS A 6 -29.88 -63.37 -18.77
CA HIS A 6 -28.82 -63.54 -17.79
C HIS A 6 -29.24 -62.90 -16.46
N LEU A 7 -29.75 -63.75 -15.57
CA LEU A 7 -29.66 -63.55 -14.14
C LEU A 7 -28.17 -63.57 -13.75
N PHE A 8 -27.71 -62.55 -13.04
CA PHE A 8 -26.72 -62.77 -11.99
C PHE A 8 -27.42 -62.57 -10.65
N LYS A 9 -27.66 -63.70 -9.97
CA LYS A 9 -28.11 -63.75 -8.58
C LYS A 9 -27.02 -63.13 -7.71
N ALA A 10 -27.41 -62.18 -6.87
CA ALA A 10 -26.62 -61.79 -5.71
C ALA A 10 -26.45 -63.02 -4.80
N LEU A 11 -25.22 -63.53 -4.67
CA LEU A 11 -24.84 -64.39 -3.55
C LEU A 11 -24.32 -63.48 -2.45
N ILE A 12 -25.09 -63.36 -1.37
CA ILE A 12 -24.63 -62.77 -0.11
C ILE A 12 -23.68 -63.80 0.50
N VAL A 13 -22.37 -63.53 0.45
CA VAL A 13 -21.39 -64.15 1.34
C VAL A 13 -20.96 -63.09 2.33
N CYS A 14 -21.51 -63.14 3.54
CA CYS A 14 -21.01 -62.36 4.67
C CYS A 14 -19.67 -62.95 5.11
N VAL A 15 -18.56 -62.30 4.75
CA VAL A 15 -17.29 -62.50 5.46
C VAL A 15 -17.24 -61.49 6.61
N PRO A 16 -17.04 -61.93 7.87
CA PRO A 16 -17.03 -61.03 9.00
C PRO A 16 -15.65 -60.35 9.11
N PHE A 17 -15.65 -59.07 9.49
CA PHE A 17 -14.47 -58.25 9.83
C PHE A 17 -13.48 -57.93 8.71
N VAL A 18 -13.70 -56.82 7.99
CA VAL A 18 -12.87 -55.60 8.05
C VAL A 18 -13.76 -54.44 7.59
N LEU A 19 -13.92 -53.42 8.44
CA LEU A 19 -14.64 -52.19 8.13
C LEU A 19 -13.79 -51.36 7.13
N VAL A 20 -14.02 -51.50 5.83
CA VAL A 20 -13.49 -50.54 4.84
C VAL A 20 -14.41 -49.33 4.88
N ILE A 21 -14.04 -48.34 5.70
CA ILE A 21 -14.64 -47.01 5.65
C ILE A 21 -14.19 -46.41 4.31
N CYS A 22 -15.11 -46.24 3.37
CA CYS A 22 -14.90 -45.27 2.29
C CYS A 22 -14.90 -43.89 2.93
N GLU A 23 -13.72 -43.35 3.23
CA GLU A 23 -13.58 -41.92 3.50
C GLU A 23 -13.94 -41.17 2.22
N ALA A 24 -15.03 -40.41 2.27
CA ALA A 24 -15.23 -39.31 1.34
C ALA A 24 -14.05 -38.35 1.55
N ARG A 25 -13.06 -38.40 0.67
CA ARG A 25 -12.02 -37.37 0.62
C ARG A 25 -12.73 -36.07 0.30
N ASN A 26 -12.83 -35.21 1.30
CA ASN A 26 -13.28 -33.84 1.17
C ASN A 26 -12.15 -33.08 0.45
N ILE A 27 -12.05 -33.25 -0.86
CA ILE A 27 -11.24 -32.38 -1.71
C ILE A 27 -12.00 -31.07 -1.70
N SER A 28 -11.50 -30.11 -0.93
CA SER A 28 -11.80 -28.69 -1.14
C SER A 28 -11.42 -28.38 -2.59
N GLU A 29 -12.38 -28.52 -3.51
CA GLU A 29 -12.31 -27.94 -4.84
C GLU A 29 -12.17 -26.43 -4.64
N SER A 30 -10.94 -25.93 -4.71
CA SER A 30 -10.74 -24.52 -5.02
C SER A 30 -11.44 -24.30 -6.36
N ALA A 31 -12.58 -23.60 -6.32
CA ALA A 31 -13.34 -23.25 -7.50
C ALA A 31 -12.38 -22.78 -8.61
N PRO A 32 -12.58 -23.20 -9.87
CA PRO A 32 -11.65 -22.86 -10.94
C PRO A 32 -11.45 -21.36 -10.98
N ASP A 33 -10.22 -21.02 -11.28
CA ASP A 33 -9.56 -19.76 -11.05
C ASP A 33 -10.07 -18.65 -12.02
N ILE A 34 -11.38 -18.45 -12.07
CA ILE A 34 -12.12 -17.72 -13.11
C ILE A 34 -12.78 -16.48 -12.49
N CYS A 35 -12.67 -15.35 -13.18
CA CYS A 35 -13.33 -14.10 -12.78
C CYS A 35 -14.85 -14.18 -13.04
N PRO A 36 -15.69 -13.42 -12.31
CA PRO A 36 -17.12 -13.40 -12.58
C PRO A 36 -17.44 -13.05 -14.05
N PRO A 37 -18.59 -13.46 -14.60
CA PRO A 37 -18.99 -13.07 -15.96
C PRO A 37 -18.92 -11.55 -16.15
N GLY A 38 -18.34 -11.11 -17.26
CA GLY A 38 -18.11 -9.68 -17.55
C GLY A 38 -16.87 -9.08 -16.89
N TRP A 39 -16.13 -9.84 -16.07
CA TRP A 39 -14.86 -9.42 -15.49
C TRP A 39 -13.68 -10.00 -16.26
N MET A 40 -12.62 -9.19 -16.40
CA MET A 40 -11.38 -9.57 -17.07
C MET A 40 -10.32 -9.94 -16.04
N ARG A 41 -9.64 -11.07 -16.26
CA ARG A 41 -8.52 -11.49 -15.41
C ARG A 41 -7.25 -10.79 -15.84
N TRP A 42 -6.51 -10.25 -14.87
CA TRP A 42 -5.12 -9.87 -15.04
C TRP A 42 -4.34 -10.19 -13.76
N ASN A 43 -3.28 -11.00 -13.90
CA ASN A 43 -2.55 -11.59 -12.77
C ASN A 43 -3.49 -12.29 -11.76
N ASN A 44 -3.43 -11.88 -10.49
CA ASN A 44 -4.22 -12.43 -9.39
C ASN A 44 -5.48 -11.61 -9.05
N ALA A 45 -5.93 -10.78 -10.00
CA ALA A 45 -7.09 -9.92 -9.83
C ALA A 45 -8.06 -10.02 -11.01
N CYS A 46 -9.30 -9.65 -10.71
CA CYS A 46 -10.38 -9.49 -11.68
C CYS A 46 -10.71 -8.01 -11.80
N TYR A 47 -10.96 -7.54 -13.02
CA TYR A 47 -11.31 -6.15 -13.33
C TYR A 47 -12.65 -6.07 -14.05
N TYR A 48 -13.47 -5.09 -13.67
CA TYR A 48 -14.70 -4.76 -14.36
C TYR A 48 -14.64 -3.32 -14.85
N PHE A 49 -14.96 -3.13 -16.13
CA PHE A 49 -14.90 -1.84 -16.79
C PHE A 49 -16.32 -1.36 -17.05
N ALA A 50 -16.78 -0.38 -16.29
CA ALA A 50 -18.08 0.25 -16.50
C ALA A 50 -17.97 1.38 -17.55
N ASN A 51 -17.55 1.03 -18.75
CA ASN A 51 -17.20 1.97 -19.84
C ASN A 51 -18.14 1.87 -21.05
N ASP A 52 -19.19 1.04 -20.96
CA ASP A 52 -20.03 0.64 -22.10
C ASP A 52 -21.04 1.71 -22.55
N SER A 53 -21.35 2.70 -21.70
CA SER A 53 -22.36 3.74 -22.01
C SER A 53 -22.13 5.05 -21.26
N VAL A 54 -22.62 6.16 -21.81
CA VAL A 54 -22.72 7.43 -21.08
C VAL A 54 -23.65 7.28 -19.87
N SER A 55 -24.68 6.43 -19.96
CA SER A 55 -25.64 6.19 -18.87
C SER A 55 -25.07 5.38 -17.71
N SER A 56 -23.89 4.75 -17.86
CA SER A 56 -23.20 4.06 -16.77
C SER A 56 -22.20 4.95 -16.03
N ARG A 57 -22.06 6.20 -16.46
CA ARG A 57 -21.16 7.17 -15.82
C ARG A 57 -21.80 7.72 -14.55
N VAL A 58 -21.01 7.83 -13.50
CA VAL A 58 -21.46 8.25 -12.18
C VAL A 58 -20.34 8.99 -11.44
N ALA A 59 -20.71 9.75 -10.41
CA ALA A 59 -19.79 10.34 -9.46
C ALA A 59 -18.91 9.28 -8.76
N TRP A 60 -17.73 9.69 -8.28
CA TRP A 60 -16.72 8.78 -7.72
C TRP A 60 -17.26 7.94 -6.56
N GLN A 61 -18.05 8.57 -5.67
CA GLN A 61 -18.63 7.89 -4.51
C GLN A 61 -19.65 6.82 -4.89
N ASP A 62 -20.40 7.04 -5.97
CA ASP A 62 -21.38 6.08 -6.49
C ASP A 62 -20.68 4.94 -7.25
N ALA A 63 -19.62 5.26 -8.00
CA ALA A 63 -18.74 4.27 -8.63
C ALA A 63 -18.14 3.32 -7.59
N ARG A 64 -17.61 3.86 -6.49
CA ARG A 64 -17.07 3.07 -5.38
C ARG A 64 -18.12 2.14 -4.78
N GLN A 65 -19.31 2.66 -4.47
CA GLN A 65 -20.40 1.85 -3.96
C GLN A 65 -20.81 0.75 -4.94
N ALA A 66 -20.82 1.03 -6.25
CA ALA A 66 -21.11 0.02 -7.26
C ALA A 66 -20.07 -1.12 -7.23
N CYS A 67 -18.77 -0.79 -7.15
CA CYS A 67 -17.72 -1.80 -7.02
C CYS A 67 -17.84 -2.62 -5.73
N GLN A 68 -18.12 -1.97 -4.60
CA GLN A 68 -18.23 -2.62 -3.28
C GLN A 68 -19.46 -3.55 -3.16
N ARG A 69 -20.54 -3.28 -3.90
CA ARG A 69 -21.71 -4.17 -3.96
C ARG A 69 -21.39 -5.51 -4.61
N ILE A 70 -20.32 -5.59 -5.40
CA ILE A 70 -19.85 -6.84 -6.01
C ILE A 70 -18.91 -7.50 -5.00
N ARG A 71 -19.28 -8.69 -4.50
CA ARG A 71 -18.65 -9.36 -3.34
C ARG A 71 -17.11 -9.39 -3.44
N GLY A 72 -16.43 -8.45 -2.75
CA GLY A 72 -14.97 -8.39 -2.61
C GLY A 72 -14.24 -7.48 -3.60
N GLY A 73 -14.95 -6.63 -4.36
CA GLY A 73 -14.35 -5.57 -5.17
C GLY A 73 -14.32 -4.21 -4.47
N ASP A 74 -13.51 -3.30 -5.01
CA ASP A 74 -13.53 -1.85 -4.76
C ASP A 74 -13.12 -1.13 -6.07
N LEU A 75 -13.03 0.20 -6.09
CA LEU A 75 -12.42 0.90 -7.22
C LEU A 75 -10.97 0.45 -7.42
N ALA A 76 -10.53 0.42 -8.67
CA ALA A 76 -9.25 -0.17 -9.03
C ALA A 76 -8.06 0.60 -8.41
N SER A 77 -7.24 -0.13 -7.66
CA SER A 77 -5.89 0.26 -7.28
C SER A 77 -4.87 -0.14 -8.33
N ILE A 78 -3.83 0.68 -8.53
CA ILE A 78 -2.77 0.45 -9.52
C ILE A 78 -1.40 0.49 -8.82
N HIS A 79 -0.62 -0.57 -8.96
CA HIS A 79 0.66 -0.77 -8.27
C HIS A 79 1.85 -0.94 -9.21
N SER A 80 1.64 -0.87 -10.52
CA SER A 80 2.71 -0.98 -11.51
C SER A 80 2.33 -0.36 -12.86
N ALA A 81 3.34 -0.03 -13.66
CA ALA A 81 3.15 0.40 -15.04
C ALA A 81 2.41 -0.64 -15.90
N ALA A 82 2.70 -1.93 -15.70
CA ALA A 82 2.04 -3.01 -16.44
C ALA A 82 0.54 -3.11 -16.12
N GLU A 83 0.15 -2.88 -14.86
CA GLU A 83 -1.25 -2.83 -14.42
C GLU A 83 -1.95 -1.59 -14.99
N ASN A 84 -1.28 -0.43 -14.95
CA ASN A 84 -1.80 0.79 -15.55
C ASN A 84 -2.06 0.62 -17.04
N ASP A 85 -1.11 0.04 -17.78
CA ASP A 85 -1.24 -0.20 -19.21
C ASP A 85 -2.30 -1.26 -19.52
N PHE A 86 -2.49 -2.25 -18.65
CA PHE A 86 -3.59 -3.19 -18.76
C PHE A 86 -4.94 -2.45 -18.67
N ILE A 87 -5.14 -1.63 -17.64
CA ILE A 87 -6.39 -0.86 -17.48
C ILE A 87 -6.60 0.09 -18.67
N THR A 88 -5.55 0.82 -19.06
CA THR A 88 -5.58 1.82 -20.15
C THR A 88 -6.08 1.22 -21.46
N ARG A 89 -5.69 -0.01 -21.80
CA ARG A 89 -6.11 -0.68 -23.05
C ARG A 89 -7.59 -1.07 -23.07
N HIS A 90 -8.25 -1.08 -21.90
CA HIS A 90 -9.64 -1.50 -21.74
C HIS A 90 -10.56 -0.35 -21.38
N VAL A 91 -10.07 0.91 -21.42
CA VAL A 91 -10.90 2.11 -21.25
C VAL A 91 -10.80 2.99 -22.50
N SER A 92 -11.90 3.64 -22.89
CA SER A 92 -11.99 4.46 -24.11
C SER A 92 -12.02 5.97 -23.84
N GLY A 93 -11.96 6.37 -22.56
CA GLY A 93 -12.04 7.76 -22.13
C GLY A 93 -11.38 7.99 -20.77
N ALA A 94 -11.98 8.84 -19.94
CA ALA A 94 -11.56 9.01 -18.56
C ALA A 94 -12.48 8.23 -17.63
N CYS A 95 -11.88 7.41 -16.77
CA CYS A 95 -12.61 6.62 -15.79
C CYS A 95 -12.07 6.85 -14.39
N TRP A 96 -12.96 6.77 -13.40
CA TRP A 96 -12.58 6.72 -11.99
C TRP A 96 -11.76 5.48 -11.67
N ILE A 97 -10.68 5.71 -10.93
CA ILE A 97 -9.90 4.71 -10.21
C ILE A 97 -9.95 5.00 -8.71
N GLY A 98 -9.40 4.12 -7.90
CA GLY A 98 -9.61 4.16 -6.45
C GLY A 98 -8.81 5.21 -5.69
N LEU A 99 -7.90 5.97 -6.33
CA LEU A 99 -7.02 6.91 -5.66
C LEU A 99 -7.78 8.21 -5.34
N ASN A 100 -7.61 8.70 -4.12
CA ASN A 100 -8.31 9.88 -3.59
C ASN A 100 -7.54 10.44 -2.39
N ASP A 101 -7.77 11.70 -2.07
CA ASP A 101 -7.27 12.37 -0.86
C ASP A 101 -8.40 13.03 -0.04
N LEU A 102 -9.65 12.56 -0.24
CA LEU A 102 -10.88 12.90 0.50
C LEU A 102 -10.76 13.01 2.03
N ARG A 103 -9.78 12.32 2.63
CA ARG A 103 -9.54 12.34 4.08
C ARG A 103 -8.69 13.53 4.52
N ALA A 104 -7.72 13.92 3.70
CA ALA A 104 -6.76 14.97 3.97
C ALA A 104 -6.10 15.39 2.64
N GLU A 105 -6.36 16.63 2.23
CA GLU A 105 -5.78 17.29 1.06
C GLU A 105 -4.27 17.01 0.91
N GLY A 106 -3.87 16.57 -0.28
CA GLY A 106 -2.48 16.22 -0.64
C GLY A 106 -2.01 14.85 -0.14
N ASN A 107 -2.83 14.10 0.60
CA ASN A 107 -2.50 12.75 1.09
C ASN A 107 -3.33 11.67 0.37
N PHE A 108 -2.89 11.34 -0.84
CA PHE A 108 -3.51 10.35 -1.70
C PHE A 108 -3.40 8.91 -1.15
N GLN A 109 -4.52 8.21 -1.16
CA GLN A 109 -4.68 6.84 -0.66
C GLN A 109 -5.63 6.04 -1.56
N TRP A 110 -5.36 4.74 -1.73
CA TRP A 110 -6.31 3.87 -2.43
C TRP A 110 -7.51 3.56 -1.54
N SER A 111 -8.70 3.63 -2.14
CA SER A 111 -9.98 3.30 -1.49
C SER A 111 -10.07 1.86 -0.97
N ASP A 112 -9.39 0.92 -1.59
CA ASP A 112 -9.30 -0.49 -1.15
C ASP A 112 -8.32 -0.70 0.03
N GLY A 113 -7.63 0.36 0.47
CA GLY A 113 -6.64 0.33 1.55
C GLY A 113 -5.29 -0.24 1.17
N SER A 114 -5.07 -0.55 -0.11
CA SER A 114 -3.77 -0.99 -0.62
C SER A 114 -2.72 0.13 -0.58
N SER A 115 -1.44 -0.24 -0.55
CA SER A 115 -0.35 0.73 -0.50
C SER A 115 -0.29 1.55 -1.79
N PHE A 116 -0.27 2.87 -1.66
CA PHE A 116 -0.02 3.76 -2.77
C PHE A 116 1.49 3.73 -3.03
N VAL A 117 1.96 2.94 -3.99
CA VAL A 117 3.40 2.77 -4.30
C VAL A 117 3.81 3.22 -5.71
N TYR A 118 2.86 3.19 -6.64
CA TYR A 118 3.04 3.52 -8.05
C TYR A 118 2.16 4.72 -8.41
N GLN A 119 2.66 5.57 -9.31
CA GLN A 119 1.91 6.71 -9.81
C GLN A 119 2.19 7.00 -11.28
N LYS A 120 1.25 7.70 -11.93
CA LYS A 120 1.35 8.09 -13.33
C LYS A 120 0.62 9.41 -13.60
N TYR A 121 0.77 10.41 -12.75
CA TYR A 121 0.12 11.72 -12.93
C TYR A 121 0.44 12.33 -14.30
N SER A 122 -0.52 13.04 -14.90
CA SER A 122 -0.26 13.85 -16.08
C SER A 122 0.66 15.02 -15.72
N ASN A 123 1.23 15.67 -16.74
CA ASN A 123 2.07 16.84 -16.50
C ASN A 123 1.28 17.92 -15.75
N LYS A 124 1.82 18.35 -14.59
CA LYS A 124 1.23 19.31 -13.64
C LYS A 124 0.10 18.79 -12.74
N GLU A 125 -0.21 17.50 -12.78
CA GLU A 125 -1.15 16.88 -11.84
C GLU A 125 -0.38 16.23 -10.66
N PRO A 126 -1.02 16.04 -9.50
CA PRO A 126 -2.32 16.61 -9.14
C PRO A 126 -2.22 18.12 -8.88
N ASN A 127 -3.26 18.87 -9.21
CA ASN A 127 -3.23 20.34 -9.21
C ASN A 127 -4.25 21.00 -8.27
N ASP A 128 -5.19 20.24 -7.71
CA ASP A 128 -6.27 20.67 -6.82
C ASP A 128 -7.03 21.88 -7.38
N PHE A 129 -7.58 21.75 -8.60
CA PHE A 129 -8.16 22.90 -9.29
C PHE A 129 -9.33 23.49 -8.50
N TYR A 130 -9.16 24.73 -8.05
CA TYR A 130 -10.09 25.44 -7.16
C TYR A 130 -10.30 24.82 -5.76
N GLY A 131 -9.39 23.97 -5.27
CA GLY A 131 -9.52 23.41 -3.92
C GLY A 131 -10.62 22.35 -3.78
N GLN A 132 -10.91 21.62 -4.86
CA GLN A 132 -12.12 20.80 -5.02
C GLN A 132 -11.89 19.50 -5.80
N GLU A 133 -10.63 19.10 -6.02
CA GLU A 133 -10.31 17.92 -6.83
C GLU A 133 -9.73 16.80 -5.98
N ASP A 134 -10.60 16.04 -5.31
CA ASP A 134 -10.14 14.99 -4.37
C ASP A 134 -10.13 13.55 -4.95
N CYS A 135 -10.48 13.37 -6.22
CA CYS A 135 -10.73 12.06 -6.83
C CYS A 135 -9.97 11.84 -8.14
N ILE A 136 -9.30 10.70 -8.28
CA ILE A 136 -8.42 10.47 -9.43
C ILE A 136 -9.13 9.76 -10.58
N GLU A 137 -9.01 10.34 -11.78
CA GLU A 137 -9.33 9.70 -13.05
C GLU A 137 -8.08 9.17 -13.77
N ILE A 138 -8.23 8.06 -14.51
CA ILE A 138 -7.26 7.61 -15.52
C ILE A 138 -7.70 8.05 -16.90
N ARG A 139 -6.82 8.71 -17.67
CA ARG A 139 -7.14 9.26 -19.01
C ARG A 139 -6.58 8.38 -20.14
N ALA A 140 -7.43 7.58 -20.77
CA ALA A 140 -7.01 6.65 -21.84
C ALA A 140 -6.29 7.36 -23.01
N TRP A 141 -6.79 8.52 -23.44
CA TRP A 141 -6.21 9.32 -24.52
C TRP A 141 -4.85 9.92 -24.21
N LEU A 142 -4.45 9.94 -22.93
CA LEU A 142 -3.18 10.49 -22.47
C LEU A 142 -2.30 9.38 -21.88
N ALA A 143 -2.22 8.26 -22.60
CA ALA A 143 -1.45 7.06 -22.25
C ALA A 143 -1.75 6.52 -20.84
N GLY A 144 -2.98 6.72 -20.36
CA GLY A 144 -3.41 6.30 -19.03
C GLY A 144 -2.76 7.08 -17.90
N SER A 145 -2.35 8.32 -18.14
CA SER A 145 -1.91 9.22 -17.07
C SER A 145 -3.10 9.73 -16.25
N TRP A 146 -2.82 10.18 -15.03
CA TRP A 146 -3.82 10.43 -13.99
C TRP A 146 -4.01 11.91 -13.71
N ASN A 147 -5.21 12.25 -13.25
CA ASN A 147 -5.61 13.59 -12.88
C ASN A 147 -6.56 13.55 -11.71
N ASP A 148 -6.35 14.43 -10.74
CA ASP A 148 -7.32 14.74 -9.71
C ASP A 148 -8.42 15.61 -10.29
N LEU A 149 -9.66 15.23 -10.04
CA LEU A 149 -10.85 15.86 -10.59
C LEU A 149 -11.92 15.94 -9.50
N ASN A 150 -12.81 16.91 -9.63
CA ASN A 150 -13.97 17.02 -8.78
C ASN A 150 -14.77 15.71 -8.75
N CYS A 151 -14.91 15.14 -7.54
CA CYS A 151 -15.54 13.84 -7.32
C CYS A 151 -17.00 13.72 -7.81
N GLY A 152 -17.68 14.86 -8.00
CA GLY A 152 -19.07 14.93 -8.46
C GLY A 152 -19.25 14.80 -9.98
N ILE A 153 -18.16 14.67 -10.76
CA ILE A 153 -18.24 14.49 -12.20
C ILE A 153 -18.62 13.04 -12.55
N ASP A 154 -19.53 12.90 -13.50
CA ASP A 154 -19.96 11.58 -14.00
C ASP A 154 -18.95 11.03 -15.02
N LEU A 155 -18.18 10.02 -14.59
CA LEU A 155 -17.23 9.28 -15.43
C LEU A 155 -17.53 7.78 -15.45
N CYS A 156 -16.94 7.06 -16.42
CA CYS A 156 -16.85 5.61 -16.30
C CYS A 156 -16.02 5.25 -15.07
N TYR A 157 -15.98 3.98 -14.69
CA TYR A 157 -15.19 3.54 -13.55
C TYR A 157 -14.65 2.13 -13.74
N VAL A 158 -13.57 1.84 -13.03
CA VAL A 158 -12.92 0.52 -13.07
C VAL A 158 -12.99 -0.09 -11.69
N CYS A 159 -13.61 -1.26 -11.57
CA CYS A 159 -13.58 -2.03 -10.33
C CYS A 159 -12.46 -3.06 -10.38
N LYS A 160 -11.87 -3.35 -9.21
CA LYS A 160 -10.87 -4.40 -9.02
C LYS A 160 -11.27 -5.29 -7.86
N GLN A 161 -11.09 -6.59 -8.05
CA GLN A 161 -11.23 -7.60 -7.02
C GLN A 161 -9.95 -8.41 -6.95
N ILE A 162 -9.23 -8.31 -5.83
CA ILE A 162 -8.08 -9.17 -5.56
C ILE A 162 -8.61 -10.51 -5.07
N LYS A 163 -8.17 -11.61 -5.69
CA LYS A 163 -8.47 -12.93 -5.15
C LYS A 163 -7.71 -13.07 -3.84
N LYS A 164 -8.44 -13.05 -2.72
CA LYS A 164 -7.91 -13.56 -1.46
C LYS A 164 -7.54 -15.00 -1.73
N THR A 165 -6.25 -15.30 -1.74
CA THR A 165 -5.79 -16.68 -1.59
C THR A 165 -6.41 -17.15 -0.29
N ILE A 166 -7.46 -17.96 -0.38
CA ILE A 166 -7.81 -18.84 0.72
C ILE A 166 -6.64 -19.81 0.75
N ILE A 167 -5.56 -19.43 1.45
CA ILE A 167 -4.71 -20.43 2.07
C ILE A 167 -5.73 -21.18 2.93
N PRO A 168 -6.09 -22.45 2.60
CA PRO A 168 -6.93 -23.22 3.49
C PRO A 168 -6.22 -23.10 4.82
N ASN A 169 -6.98 -22.65 5.82
CA ASN A 169 -6.51 -22.45 7.16
C ASN A 169 -5.89 -23.76 7.66
N VAL A 170 -4.62 -24.01 7.33
CA VAL A 170 -3.71 -24.65 8.25
C VAL A 170 -3.65 -23.62 9.35
N ASN A 171 -4.59 -23.77 10.30
CA ASN A 171 -4.47 -23.18 11.61
C ASN A 171 -2.98 -23.34 11.94
N PRO A 172 -2.20 -22.25 12.07
CA PRO A 172 -1.09 -22.32 12.98
C PRO A 172 -1.73 -22.86 14.24
N LEU A 173 -1.27 -24.02 14.74
CA LEU A 173 -1.70 -24.52 16.04
C LEU A 173 -1.47 -23.36 17.00
N GLU A 174 -2.51 -22.57 17.27
CA GLU A 174 -2.45 -21.59 18.33
C GLU A 174 -2.10 -22.41 19.57
N PRO A 175 -0.98 -22.11 20.25
CA PRO A 175 -0.69 -22.79 21.49
C PRO A 175 -1.89 -22.54 22.40
N LYS A 176 -2.57 -23.65 22.71
CA LYS A 176 -3.73 -23.70 23.61
C LYS A 176 -3.44 -22.77 24.80
N PRO A 177 -4.33 -21.81 25.12
CA PRO A 177 -4.16 -20.96 26.29
C PRO A 177 -4.01 -21.85 27.51
N THR A 178 -2.82 -21.84 28.10
CA THR A 178 -2.62 -22.45 29.41
C THR A 178 -3.44 -21.66 30.43
N PRO A 179 -4.07 -22.33 31.41
CA PRO A 179 -4.74 -21.64 32.50
C PRO A 179 -3.76 -20.67 33.17
N PRO A 180 -4.22 -19.51 33.68
CA PRO A 180 -3.36 -18.62 34.44
C PRO A 180 -2.74 -19.43 35.58
N LYS A 181 -1.42 -19.58 35.56
CA LYS A 181 -0.71 -20.06 36.75
C LYS A 181 -0.80 -18.96 37.79
N ASP A 182 -1.35 -19.37 38.92
CA ASP A 182 -1.50 -18.67 40.19
C ASP A 182 -0.50 -17.51 40.37
N LEU A 183 -1.07 -16.31 40.52
CA LEU A 183 -0.37 -15.05 40.68
C LEU A 183 0.07 -14.90 42.14
N SER A 184 0.92 -15.80 42.63
CA SER A 184 1.34 -15.75 44.04
C SER A 184 2.66 -16.43 44.37
N SER A 185 3.71 -16.27 43.54
CA SER A 185 5.10 -16.25 44.04
C SER A 185 6.12 -16.09 42.91
N VAL A 186 6.40 -14.85 42.51
CA VAL A 186 7.78 -14.48 42.20
C VAL A 186 8.03 -13.14 42.87
N HIS A 187 8.67 -13.23 44.03
CA HIS A 187 9.32 -12.11 44.67
C HIS A 187 10.64 -11.89 43.93
N GLU A 188 10.60 -11.16 42.82
CA GLU A 188 11.80 -10.56 42.24
C GLU A 188 11.69 -9.04 42.37
N ARG A 189 12.52 -8.55 43.29
CA ARG A 189 12.94 -7.17 43.56
C ARG A 189 12.36 -6.12 42.60
N PHE A 190 11.51 -5.28 43.18
CA PHE A 190 11.40 -3.88 42.79
C PHE A 190 12.77 -3.21 42.97
N GLU A 191 13.62 -3.28 41.94
CA GLU A 191 14.71 -2.32 41.80
C GLU A 191 14.11 -1.01 41.29
N MET A 192 14.02 -0.08 42.22
CA MET A 192 13.71 1.31 41.97
C MET A 192 14.89 1.91 41.18
N GLY A 193 14.79 1.92 39.85
CA GLY A 193 15.66 2.70 38.97
C GLY A 193 16.30 1.92 37.81
N GLN A 194 15.64 1.90 36.65
CA GLN A 194 16.27 1.85 35.32
C GLN A 194 15.25 2.26 34.25
N ALA A 195 15.63 3.20 33.38
CA ALA A 195 14.76 3.95 32.49
C ALA A 195 14.27 3.11 31.29
N HIS A 196 12.95 2.97 31.12
CA HIS A 196 12.35 2.74 29.80
C HIS A 196 12.30 4.06 29.03
N GLY A 197 12.69 4.05 27.75
CA GLY A 197 12.15 4.98 26.75
C GLY A 197 12.72 6.40 26.74
N ARG A 198 14.04 6.57 26.75
CA ARG A 198 14.66 7.88 26.48
C ARG A 198 15.64 7.75 25.32
N CYS A 199 15.46 8.60 24.31
CA CYS A 199 16.41 8.72 23.22
C CYS A 199 17.76 9.22 23.73
N GLU A 200 18.83 8.84 23.05
CA GLU A 200 20.18 9.33 23.33
C GLU A 200 20.27 10.85 23.20
N ASP A 201 21.31 11.46 23.78
CA ASP A 201 21.52 12.90 23.69
C ASP A 201 21.60 13.37 22.22
N GLY A 202 20.82 14.40 21.91
CA GLY A 202 20.69 14.94 20.54
C GLY A 202 19.65 14.24 19.67
N TRP A 203 18.99 13.20 20.18
CA TRP A 203 17.82 12.58 19.55
C TRP A 203 16.52 13.07 20.20
N MET A 204 15.53 13.34 19.37
CA MET A 204 14.19 13.77 19.78
C MET A 204 13.26 12.56 19.82
N ASN A 205 12.58 12.36 20.94
CA ASN A 205 11.59 11.29 21.06
C ASN A 205 10.24 11.71 20.47
N TYR A 206 9.66 10.84 19.65
CA TYR A 206 8.27 10.93 19.25
C TYR A 206 7.68 9.51 19.14
N GLU A 207 6.61 9.26 19.89
CA GLU A 207 6.00 7.94 20.04
C GLU A 207 7.01 6.83 20.40
N LYS A 208 7.24 5.87 19.49
CA LYS A 208 8.09 4.70 19.69
C LYS A 208 9.43 4.80 18.95
N SER A 209 9.73 5.98 18.41
CA SER A 209 10.94 6.23 17.63
C SER A 209 11.72 7.42 18.20
N CYS A 210 12.99 7.45 17.85
CA CYS A 210 13.92 8.54 18.08
C CYS A 210 14.30 9.13 16.73
N TYR A 211 14.35 10.45 16.65
CA TYR A 211 14.64 11.19 15.43
C TYR A 211 15.80 12.15 15.63
N ARG A 212 16.66 12.30 14.62
CA ARG A 212 17.75 13.27 14.66
C ARG A 212 17.95 13.91 13.30
N SER A 213 17.75 15.22 13.23
CA SER A 213 18.02 16.04 12.05
C SER A 213 19.47 16.52 12.05
N VAL A 214 20.13 16.41 10.91
CA VAL A 214 21.49 16.92 10.66
C VAL A 214 21.43 17.92 9.52
N SER A 215 21.73 19.20 9.80
CA SER A 215 21.72 20.29 8.81
C SER A 215 23.11 20.66 8.30
N ASP A 216 24.18 20.19 8.94
CA ASP A 216 25.57 20.34 8.51
C ASP A 216 26.38 19.10 8.96
N PRO A 217 27.20 18.48 8.09
CA PRO A 217 27.42 18.81 6.69
C PRO A 217 26.26 18.41 5.78
N LEU A 218 26.10 19.13 4.67
CA LEU A 218 25.18 18.75 3.61
C LEU A 218 25.74 17.57 2.79
N LEU A 219 24.98 16.48 2.68
CA LEU A 219 25.43 15.22 2.08
C LEU A 219 24.51 14.77 0.93
N SER A 220 25.06 13.93 0.05
CA SER A 220 24.25 13.18 -0.92
C SER A 220 23.38 12.16 -0.22
N TRP A 221 22.25 11.78 -0.83
CA TRP A 221 21.27 10.89 -0.20
C TRP A 221 21.89 9.58 0.31
N GLN A 222 22.73 8.94 -0.51
CA GLN A 222 23.42 7.71 -0.11
C GLN A 222 24.37 7.93 1.08
N LYS A 223 25.11 9.04 1.10
CA LYS A 223 26.03 9.35 2.21
C LYS A 223 25.27 9.68 3.49
N ALA A 224 24.15 10.39 3.39
CA ALA A 224 23.26 10.67 4.51
C ALA A 224 22.74 9.36 5.12
N ARG A 225 22.29 8.42 4.28
CA ARG A 225 21.86 7.09 4.72
C ARG A 225 22.98 6.31 5.39
N ASP A 226 24.18 6.32 4.80
CA ASP A 226 25.35 5.66 5.40
C ASP A 226 25.67 6.24 6.78
N VAL A 227 25.50 7.56 6.98
CA VAL A 227 25.64 8.18 8.31
C VAL A 227 24.57 7.66 9.26
N CYS A 228 23.29 7.60 8.87
CA CYS A 228 22.23 7.11 9.74
C CYS A 228 22.41 5.65 10.16
N ARG A 229 23.01 4.81 9.29
CA ARG A 229 23.20 3.37 9.54
C ARG A 229 24.49 3.00 10.25
N ASN A 230 25.59 3.64 9.87
CA ASN A 230 26.93 3.13 10.14
C ASN A 230 27.74 4.00 11.11
N ASN A 231 27.22 5.17 11.51
CA ASN A 231 27.91 6.01 12.48
C ASN A 231 27.67 5.47 13.89
N THR A 232 28.70 5.37 14.72
CA THR A 232 28.57 4.90 16.11
C THR A 232 27.61 5.73 16.96
N SER A 233 27.32 6.97 16.57
CA SER A 233 26.34 7.87 17.20
C SER A 233 24.98 7.91 16.51
N MET A 234 24.81 7.17 15.41
CA MET A 234 23.55 7.06 14.67
C MET A 234 23.27 5.59 14.29
N HIS A 235 22.26 5.00 14.92
CA HIS A 235 21.94 3.58 14.80
C HIS A 235 20.51 3.39 14.26
N GLY A 236 20.26 3.94 13.07
CA GLY A 236 18.95 3.96 12.44
C GLY A 236 19.00 3.85 10.92
N ASP A 237 18.02 4.44 10.25
CA ASP A 237 18.03 4.66 8.80
C ASP A 237 17.54 6.09 8.52
N LEU A 238 17.52 6.49 7.25
CA LEU A 238 16.77 7.69 6.88
C LEU A 238 15.29 7.52 7.28
N VAL A 239 14.70 8.60 7.80
CA VAL A 239 13.35 8.60 8.37
C VAL A 239 12.28 8.10 7.40
N THR A 240 11.34 7.32 7.94
CA THR A 240 10.08 6.95 7.30
C THR A 240 8.98 7.87 7.82
N VAL A 241 8.09 8.35 6.93
CA VAL A 241 6.94 9.17 7.35
C VAL A 241 5.66 8.38 7.17
N ASN A 242 5.09 7.91 8.28
CA ASN A 242 3.97 6.98 8.30
C ASN A 242 2.60 7.66 8.36
N ASN A 243 2.54 8.89 8.88
CA ASN A 243 1.29 9.63 9.07
C ASN A 243 1.51 11.14 9.20
N ARG A 244 0.41 11.88 9.21
CA ARG A 244 0.40 13.35 9.32
C ARG A 244 1.00 13.87 10.63
N GLN A 245 0.79 13.18 11.75
CA GLN A 245 1.29 13.62 13.05
C GLN A 245 2.82 13.54 13.11
N GLU A 246 3.39 12.46 12.57
CA GLU A 246 4.83 12.31 12.37
C GLU A 246 5.38 13.40 11.44
N GLN A 247 4.71 13.69 10.31
CA GLN A 247 5.11 14.81 9.43
C GLN A 247 5.15 16.16 10.17
N VAL A 248 4.12 16.47 10.98
CA VAL A 248 4.07 17.71 11.77
C VAL A 248 5.19 17.77 12.80
N PHE A 249 5.51 16.64 13.44
CA PHE A 249 6.65 16.54 14.34
C PHE A 249 7.97 16.80 13.60
N LEU A 250 8.18 16.21 12.43
CA LEU A 250 9.38 16.44 11.61
C LEU A 250 9.53 17.90 11.19
N ASN A 251 8.43 18.56 10.80
CA ASN A 251 8.42 19.99 10.51
C ASN A 251 8.85 20.82 11.73
N THR A 252 8.50 20.37 12.93
CA THR A 252 8.84 21.08 14.18
C THR A 252 10.33 21.00 14.48
N ILE A 253 10.94 19.81 14.38
CA ILE A 253 12.37 19.62 14.70
C ILE A 253 13.32 20.19 13.64
N THR A 254 12.83 20.46 12.42
CA THR A 254 13.61 21.02 11.31
C THR A 254 13.41 22.52 11.09
N ARG A 255 12.47 23.15 11.81
CA ARG A 255 12.01 24.53 11.61
C ARG A 255 13.09 25.60 11.74
N GLU A 256 14.12 25.37 12.55
CA GLU A 256 15.15 26.38 12.83
C GLU A 256 16.31 26.35 11.84
N THR A 257 16.25 25.48 10.84
CA THR A 257 17.33 25.33 9.86
C THR A 257 17.06 26.17 8.61
N SER A 258 17.86 26.02 7.55
CA SER A 258 17.62 26.68 6.27
C SER A 258 17.86 25.75 5.08
N THR A 259 17.84 24.44 5.34
CA THR A 259 18.17 23.41 4.36
C THR A 259 16.98 22.47 4.17
N ASP A 260 16.96 21.83 3.02
CA ASP A 260 16.08 20.71 2.74
C ASP A 260 16.62 19.46 3.43
N PHE A 261 15.73 18.50 3.74
CA PHE A 261 16.11 17.29 4.44
C PHE A 261 15.80 16.04 3.62
N TRP A 262 16.83 15.23 3.37
CA TRP A 262 16.65 13.87 2.85
C TRP A 262 15.82 13.02 3.82
N ILE A 263 14.87 12.29 3.25
CA ILE A 263 14.08 11.25 3.91
C ILE A 263 14.32 9.90 3.23
N GLY A 264 13.79 8.81 3.80
CA GLY A 264 14.01 7.45 3.31
C GLY A 264 13.30 7.11 2.00
N LEU A 265 12.41 7.95 1.50
CA LEU A 265 11.64 7.66 0.30
C LEU A 265 12.50 7.80 -0.97
N ASN A 266 12.46 6.80 -1.84
CA ASN A 266 13.27 6.75 -3.07
C ASN A 266 12.67 5.76 -4.08
N ASP A 267 12.96 5.89 -5.37
CA ASP A 267 12.55 4.94 -6.42
C ASP A 267 13.75 4.29 -7.15
N LEU A 268 14.90 4.21 -6.46
CA LEU A 268 16.19 3.73 -7.00
C LEU A 268 16.14 2.31 -7.59
N ILE A 269 15.18 1.49 -7.16
CA ILE A 269 15.01 0.10 -7.62
C ILE A 269 14.20 0.06 -8.92
N SER A 270 13.17 0.89 -9.03
CA SER A 270 12.25 0.92 -10.16
C SER A 270 11.67 2.32 -10.29
N GLU A 271 12.04 3.01 -11.36
CA GLU A 271 11.56 4.35 -11.69
C GLU A 271 10.03 4.44 -11.55
N GLY A 272 9.57 5.48 -10.85
CA GLY A 272 8.15 5.72 -10.58
C GLY A 272 7.51 4.83 -9.51
N ILE A 273 8.27 3.92 -8.89
CA ILE A 273 7.84 3.11 -7.74
C ILE A 273 8.65 3.51 -6.50
N PHE A 274 8.13 4.47 -5.73
CA PHE A 274 8.82 4.94 -4.52
C PHE A 274 8.61 4.00 -3.33
N LEU A 275 9.70 3.62 -2.67
CA LEU A 275 9.76 2.73 -1.51
C LEU A 275 10.56 3.39 -0.38
N TRP A 276 10.18 3.11 0.86
CA TRP A 276 10.95 3.51 2.03
C TRP A 276 12.19 2.64 2.20
N THR A 277 13.26 3.22 2.75
CA THR A 277 14.53 2.54 3.03
C THR A 277 14.43 1.38 4.02
N ASP A 278 13.41 1.40 4.88
CA ASP A 278 13.08 0.38 5.87
C ASP A 278 12.13 -0.72 5.34
N ASN A 279 11.72 -0.63 4.06
CA ASN A 279 10.73 -1.49 3.41
C ASN A 279 9.31 -1.44 4.02
N SER A 280 9.01 -0.41 4.81
CA SER A 280 7.65 -0.19 5.29
C SER A 280 6.70 0.14 4.12
N PRO A 281 5.41 -0.23 4.23
CA PRO A 281 4.42 0.12 3.22
C PRO A 281 4.17 1.63 3.20
N ARG A 282 4.16 2.23 2.01
CA ARG A 282 3.78 3.65 1.83
C ARG A 282 2.27 3.83 2.05
N LYS A 283 1.92 4.27 3.27
CA LYS A 283 0.55 4.54 3.72
C LYS A 283 0.19 6.03 3.75
N TYR A 284 1.19 6.88 3.69
CA TYR A 284 1.07 8.33 3.77
C TYR A 284 1.96 8.95 2.70
N THR A 285 1.46 9.99 2.06
CA THR A 285 2.24 10.84 1.17
C THR A 285 1.96 12.30 1.46
N TYR A 286 2.96 13.15 1.29
CA TYR A 286 2.78 14.59 1.44
C TYR A 286 3.54 15.34 0.35
N TRP A 287 3.26 15.00 -0.90
CA TRP A 287 3.94 15.57 -2.06
C TRP A 287 3.63 17.06 -2.24
N ASN A 288 4.60 17.78 -2.79
CA ASN A 288 4.39 19.14 -3.26
C ASN A 288 3.56 19.14 -4.56
N VAL A 289 3.04 20.30 -4.93
CA VAL A 289 2.28 20.47 -6.18
C VAL A 289 3.15 20.01 -7.35
N SER A 290 2.59 19.16 -8.22
CA SER A 290 3.29 18.57 -9.38
C SER A 290 4.46 17.62 -9.03
N GLU A 291 4.51 17.08 -7.81
CA GLU A 291 5.48 16.07 -7.38
C GLU A 291 4.80 14.71 -7.12
N PRO A 292 5.55 13.60 -7.25
CA PRO A 292 6.90 13.50 -7.74
C PRO A 292 6.98 13.71 -9.26
N SER A 293 8.03 14.41 -9.70
CA SER A 293 8.31 14.68 -11.12
C SER A 293 8.48 13.40 -11.94
N ASN A 294 7.84 13.34 -13.13
CA ASN A 294 7.96 12.23 -14.09
C ASN A 294 9.21 12.32 -15.00
N ASN A 295 10.11 13.29 -14.77
CA ASN A 295 11.27 13.48 -15.65
C ASN A 295 12.33 12.40 -15.37
N GLU A 296 12.52 11.48 -16.33
CA GLU A 296 13.35 10.26 -16.28
C GLU A 296 14.87 10.45 -16.05
N GLN A 297 15.34 11.59 -15.55
CA GLN A 297 16.76 11.79 -15.31
C GLN A 297 17.04 12.26 -13.88
N SER A 298 17.48 11.28 -13.09
CA SER A 298 18.26 11.42 -11.86
C SER A 298 17.52 11.84 -10.61
N MET A 299 16.21 12.11 -10.61
CA MET A 299 15.48 12.57 -9.43
C MET A 299 14.93 11.44 -8.54
N GLY A 300 15.70 10.37 -8.31
CA GLY A 300 15.17 9.18 -7.63
C GLY A 300 15.13 9.23 -6.10
N CYS A 301 15.48 10.37 -5.50
CA CYS A 301 15.55 10.55 -4.05
C CYS A 301 14.61 11.67 -3.62
N VAL A 302 14.05 11.54 -2.41
CA VAL A 302 13.03 12.46 -1.91
C VAL A 302 13.58 13.28 -0.74
N LEU A 303 13.29 14.56 -0.76
CA LEU A 303 13.53 15.48 0.35
C LEU A 303 12.23 16.13 0.80
N MET A 304 12.17 16.55 2.05
CA MET A 304 11.15 17.45 2.58
C MET A 304 11.72 18.86 2.72
N ASN A 305 10.92 19.87 2.37
CA ASN A 305 11.27 21.28 2.52
C ASN A 305 10.37 21.91 3.61
N PRO A 306 10.85 22.01 4.86
CA PRO A 306 10.03 22.49 5.99
C PRO A 306 9.75 24.00 5.96
N HIS A 307 10.40 24.77 5.09
CA HIS A 307 10.33 26.24 5.10
C HIS A 307 9.43 26.84 4.01
N GLN A 308 9.72 26.53 2.75
CA GLN A 308 9.04 27.07 1.58
C GLN A 308 7.77 26.27 1.27
N ASP A 309 7.80 24.95 1.50
CA ASP A 309 6.74 24.04 1.10
C ASP A 309 6.00 23.40 2.29
N GLU A 310 6.11 23.97 3.49
CA GLU A 310 5.44 23.49 4.71
C GLU A 310 5.70 22.01 5.04
N GLY A 311 6.87 21.49 4.65
CA GLY A 311 7.28 20.10 4.84
C GLY A 311 6.85 19.16 3.72
N ARG A 312 6.23 19.66 2.65
CA ARG A 312 5.88 18.86 1.48
C ARG A 312 7.13 18.29 0.80
N TRP A 313 6.94 17.17 0.15
CA TRP A 313 7.99 16.35 -0.42
C TRP A 313 8.16 16.65 -1.90
N ARG A 314 9.39 16.57 -2.38
CA ARG A 314 9.72 16.71 -3.80
C ARG A 314 10.83 15.75 -4.17
N THR A 315 10.85 15.37 -5.44
CA THR A 315 11.98 14.60 -5.94
C THR A 315 13.18 15.50 -6.19
N ALA A 316 14.36 14.94 -6.03
CA ALA A 316 15.61 15.64 -6.22
C ALA A 316 16.70 14.68 -6.67
N SER A 317 17.73 15.24 -7.32
CA SER A 317 18.87 14.42 -7.70
C SER A 317 19.57 13.88 -6.46
N CYS A 318 19.75 12.56 -6.37
CA CYS A 318 20.39 11.90 -5.23
C CYS A 318 21.82 12.40 -4.94
N ASN A 319 22.45 13.05 -5.91
CA ASN A 319 23.78 13.65 -5.81
C ASN A 319 23.78 15.07 -5.23
N GLN A 320 22.62 15.72 -5.12
CA GLN A 320 22.50 17.01 -4.43
C GLN A 320 22.91 16.87 -2.97
N ARG A 321 23.37 17.97 -2.37
CA ARG A 321 23.81 17.98 -0.98
C ARG A 321 22.79 18.71 -0.12
N ASN A 322 22.17 17.98 0.79
CA ASN A 322 21.13 18.49 1.68
C ASN A 322 21.35 17.99 3.11
N GLY A 323 20.61 18.56 4.06
CA GLY A 323 20.48 17.99 5.39
C GLY A 323 19.76 16.64 5.32
N PHE A 324 19.68 15.92 6.43
CA PHE A 324 19.00 14.62 6.49
C PHE A 324 18.45 14.33 7.87
N ILE A 325 17.46 13.44 7.94
CA ILE A 325 16.84 13.04 9.20
C ILE A 325 17.00 11.54 9.35
N CYS A 326 17.60 11.14 10.47
CA CYS A 326 17.70 9.74 10.86
C CYS A 326 16.55 9.36 11.81
N GLU A 327 16.07 8.13 11.70
CA GLU A 327 15.09 7.51 12.60
C GLU A 327 15.59 6.17 13.11
N THR A 328 15.35 5.88 14.37
CA THR A 328 15.55 4.55 14.98
C THR A 328 14.44 4.21 15.97
N GLY A 329 14.14 2.93 16.14
CA GLY A 329 13.13 2.46 17.09
C GLY A 329 13.66 2.42 18.54
N LEU A 330 12.78 2.64 19.50
CA LEU A 330 13.06 2.50 20.95
C LEU A 330 13.14 1.05 21.44
#